data_AF-A0A6M0SZZ4-F1
#
_entry.id   AF-A0A6M0SZZ4-F1
#
_cell.length_a   1.000
_cell.length_b   1.000
_cell.length_c   1.000
_cell.angle_alpha   90.00
_cell.angle_beta   90.00
_cell.angle_gamma   90.00
#
_symmetry.space_group_name_H-M   'P 1'
#
loop_
_entity.id
_entity.type
_entity.pdbx_description
1 polymer ?
#
loop_
_entity_poly.entity_id
_entity_poly.type
_entity_poly.pdbx_seq_one_letter_code
_entity_poly.pdbx_strand_id
1 'polypeptide(L)' 'MAKQFVKGNKYVFSAKKFKNQCRKDGISIKGYTWPKSIDGRLVSPRNGLEGMWCNGLSIDRLWCKCIENNQGRL' A
#
# COMPACT_ATOMS: atom_id res chain seq x y z
N MET A 1 -6.25 0.94 14.68
CA MET A 1 -6.54 1.12 13.23
C MET A 1 -6.34 -0.23 12.54
N ALA A 2 -7.25 -0.62 11.65
CA ALA A 2 -7.43 -2.01 11.22
C ALA A 2 -6.13 -2.71 10.78
N LYS A 3 -5.73 -3.73 11.56
CA LYS A 3 -4.55 -4.58 11.31
C LYS A 3 -4.68 -5.44 10.05
N GLN A 4 -5.89 -5.55 9.47
CA GLN A 4 -6.20 -6.49 8.39
C GLN A 4 -6.91 -5.82 7.23
N PHE A 5 -6.54 -6.21 6.00
CA PHE A 5 -7.22 -5.78 4.78
C PHE A 5 -8.68 -6.19 4.78
N VAL A 6 -9.51 -5.32 4.22
CA VAL A 6 -10.93 -5.60 4.03
C VAL A 6 -11.08 -6.33 2.71
N LYS A 7 -11.62 -7.55 2.76
CA LYS A 7 -11.93 -8.34 1.57
C LYS A 7 -12.92 -7.56 0.69
N GLY A 8 -12.62 -7.45 -0.59
CA GLY A 8 -13.42 -6.72 -1.57
C GLY A 8 -13.03 -5.27 -1.78
N ASN A 9 -12.23 -4.65 -0.91
CA ASN A 9 -11.78 -3.28 -1.13
C ASN A 9 -10.63 -3.23 -2.13
N LYS A 10 -10.60 -2.17 -2.96
CA LYS A 10 -9.48 -1.89 -3.85
C LYS A 10 -8.57 -0.83 -3.24
N TYR A 11 -7.27 -1.10 -3.33
CA TYR A 11 -6.24 -0.24 -2.79
C TYR A 11 -5.23 0.10 -3.88
N VAL A 12 -4.71 1.32 -3.85
CA VAL A 12 -3.56 1.75 -4.66
C VAL A 12 -2.40 2.11 -3.77
N PHE A 13 -1.17 1.85 -4.19
CA PHE A 13 0.01 2.32 -3.50
C PHE A 13 0.08 3.85 -3.53
N SER A 14 0.56 4.45 -2.44
CA SER A 14 0.80 5.89 -2.34
C SER A 14 2.23 6.15 -1.89
N ALA A 15 3.05 6.67 -2.80
CA ALA A 15 4.41 7.08 -2.50
C ALA A 15 4.45 8.13 -1.39
N LYS A 16 3.44 9.00 -1.30
CA LYS A 16 3.28 9.98 -0.22
C LYS A 16 3.16 9.30 1.15
N LYS A 17 2.31 8.27 1.27
CA LYS A 17 2.12 7.55 2.54
C LYS A 17 3.37 6.76 2.93
N PHE A 18 4.01 6.09 1.98
CA PHE A 18 5.31 5.43 2.18
C PHE A 18 6.36 6.41 2.73
N LYS A 19 6.58 7.54 2.04
CA LYS A 19 7.55 8.56 2.45
C LYS A 19 7.26 9.12 3.85
N ASN A 20 5.99 9.36 4.18
CA ASN A 20 5.60 9.83 5.49
C ASN A 20 5.91 8.79 6.59
N GLN A 21 5.69 7.51 6.32
CA GLN A 21 6.02 6.45 7.27
C GLN A 21 7.53 6.36 7.46
N CYS A 22 8.32 6.30 6.38
CA CYS A 22 9.79 6.29 6.47
C CYS A 22 10.33 7.50 7.25
N ARG A 23 9.76 8.69 7.05
CA ARG A 23 10.15 9.88 7.82
C ARG A 23 9.87 9.73 9.31
N LYS A 24 8.73 9.13 9.69
CA LYS A 24 8.39 8.86 11.10
C LYS A 24 9.34 7.85 11.73
N ASP A 25 9.73 6.85 10.95
CA ASP A 25 10.60 5.76 11.41
C ASP A 25 12.10 6.10 11.32
N GLY A 26 12.46 7.31 10.89
CA GLY A 26 13.85 7.72 10.69
C GLY A 26 14.58 7.01 9.54
N ILE A 27 13.84 6.34 8.66
CA ILE A 27 14.39 5.57 7.54
C ILE A 27 14.76 6.53 6.40
N SER A 28 16.04 6.53 6.04
CA SER A 28 16.52 7.23 4.85
C SER A 28 16.03 6.53 3.59
N ILE A 29 15.30 7.27 2.75
CA ILE A 29 14.79 6.76 1.47
C ILE A 29 15.63 7.24 0.26
N LYS A 30 16.79 7.86 0.50
CA LYS A 30 17.69 8.30 -0.57
C LYS A 30 18.19 7.07 -1.33
N GLY A 31 17.79 6.92 -2.59
CA GLY A 31 18.15 5.79 -3.45
C GLY A 31 16.98 4.90 -3.88
N TYR A 32 15.83 4.95 -3.19
CA TYR A 32 14.64 4.23 -3.65
C TYR A 32 13.94 4.99 -4.78
N THR A 33 14.08 4.48 -6.00
CA THR A 33 13.39 5.01 -7.19
C THR A 33 12.04 4.32 -7.43
N TRP A 34 11.91 3.07 -6.99
CA TRP A 34 10.69 2.26 -7.14
C TRP A 34 9.42 2.90 -6.57
N PRO A 35 9.43 3.66 -5.44
CA PRO A 35 8.19 4.22 -4.91
C PRO A 35 7.55 5.20 -5.88
N LYS A 36 8.35 5.90 -6.70
CA LYS A 36 7.82 6.78 -7.74
C LYS A 36 7.26 6.00 -8.93
N SER A 37 7.87 4.87 -9.31
CA SER A 37 7.46 4.11 -10.51
C SER A 37 6.17 3.32 -10.33
N ILE A 38 5.77 3.05 -9.08
CA ILE A 38 4.54 2.33 -8.76
C ILE A 38 3.48 3.19 -8.04
N ASP A 39 3.71 4.50 -7.89
CA ASP A 39 2.74 5.40 -7.28
C ASP A 39 1.41 5.35 -8.03
N GLY A 40 0.31 5.18 -7.28
CA GLY A 40 -1.03 5.04 -7.86
C GLY A 40 -1.35 3.67 -8.47
N ARG A 41 -0.42 2.72 -8.52
CA ARG A 41 -0.71 1.36 -9.02
C ARG A 41 -1.55 0.57 -8.03
N LEU A 42 -2.45 -0.26 -8.57
CA LEU A 42 -3.24 -1.20 -7.79
C LEU A 42 -2.32 -2.17 -7.05
N VAL A 43 -2.62 -2.36 -5.76
CA VAL A 43 -2.01 -3.42 -4.96
C VAL A 43 -3.03 -4.53 -4.79
N SER A 44 -2.57 -5.77 -4.78
CA SER A 44 -3.43 -6.92 -4.55
C SER A 44 -2.79 -7.85 -3.53
N PRO A 45 -3.59 -8.54 -2.70
CA PRO A 45 -3.07 -9.58 -1.83
C PRO A 45 -2.46 -10.67 -2.73
N ARG A 46 -1.24 -11.08 -2.46
CA ARG A 46 -0.65 -12.23 -3.16
C ARG A 46 -1.18 -13.49 -2.48
N ASN A 47 -1.81 -14.37 -3.27
CA ASN A 47 -2.39 -15.63 -2.80
C ASN A 47 -1.51 -16.30 -1.74
N GLY A 48 -2.06 -16.48 -0.54
CA GLY A 48 -1.45 -17.26 0.55
C GLY A 48 -0.52 -16.51 1.52
N LEU A 49 -0.15 -15.25 1.26
CA LEU A 49 0.67 -14.44 2.16
C LEU A 49 -0.06 -13.14 2.49
N GLU A 50 -0.11 -12.75 3.76
CA GLU A 50 -0.85 -11.56 4.25
C GLU A 50 -0.36 -10.21 3.66
N GLY A 51 0.69 -10.22 2.83
CA GLY A 51 1.29 -9.04 2.22
C GLY A 51 0.60 -8.57 0.93
N MET A 52 0.59 -7.26 0.70
CA MET A 52 0.22 -6.67 -0.58
C MET A 52 1.39 -6.69 -1.54
N TRP A 53 1.08 -6.90 -2.83
CA TRP A 53 2.09 -6.89 -3.86
C TRP A 53 1.72 -5.94 -4.99
N CYS A 54 2.73 -5.26 -5.52
CA CYS A 54 2.63 -4.49 -6.75
C CYS A 54 3.96 -4.60 -7.52
N ASN A 55 3.91 -5.04 -8.78
CA ASN A 55 5.10 -5.26 -9.61
C ASN A 55 6.21 -6.09 -8.92
N GLY A 56 5.85 -7.14 -8.18
CA GLY A 56 6.84 -7.99 -7.49
C GLY A 56 7.42 -7.39 -6.21
N LEU A 57 6.94 -6.24 -5.73
CA LEU A 57 7.35 -5.64 -4.47
C LEU A 57 6.32 -5.91 -3.38
N SER A 58 6.79 -6.25 -2.18
CA SER A 58 5.96 -6.34 -0.97
C SER A 58 5.66 -4.94 -0.43
N ILE A 59 4.38 -4.68 -0.19
CA ILE A 59 3.83 -3.37 0.16
C ILE A 59 3.05 -3.50 1.47
N ASP A 60 3.25 -2.55 2.38
CA ASP A 60 2.44 -2.43 3.58
C ASP A 60 1.12 -1.71 3.28
N ARG A 61 0.03 -2.15 3.93
CA ARG A 61 -1.29 -1.51 3.85
C ARG A 61 -1.25 -0.02 4.15
N LEU A 62 -0.42 0.38 5.12
CA LEU A 62 -0.31 1.76 5.58
C LEU A 62 0.18 2.68 4.47
N TRP A 63 0.89 2.13 3.48
CA TRP A 63 1.36 2.85 2.30
C TRP A 63 0.29 2.96 1.22
N CYS A 64 -0.86 2.31 1.39
CA CYS A 64 -1.92 2.25 0.38
C CYS A 64 -3.09 3.21 0.69
N LYS A 65 -3.76 3.68 -0.36
CA LYS A 65 -5.02 4.42 -0.31
C LYS A 65 -6.15 3.49 -0.76
N CYS A 66 -7.21 3.38 0.05
CA CYS A 66 -8.45 2.73 -0.38
C CYS A 66 -9.12 3.62 -1.42
N ILE A 67 -9.38 3.09 -2.61
CA ILE A 67 -10.05 3.81 -3.70
C ILE A 67 -11.45 3.28 -3.96
N GLU A 68 -11.72 2.04 -3.56
CA GLU A 68 -13.05 1.43 -3.62
C GLU A 68 -13.28 0.70 -2.30
N ASN A 69 -14.35 1.05 -1.60
CA ASN A 69 -14.79 0.37 -0.40
C ASN A 69 -16.04 -0.42 -0.73
N ASN A 70 -15.95 -1.74 -0.75
CA ASN A 70 -17.08 -2.62 -1.02
C ASN A 70 -17.90 -2.96 0.24
N GLN A 71 -17.57 -2.39 1.41
CA GLN A 71 -18.39 -2.51 2.63
C GLN A 71 -19.64 -1.60 2.66
N GLY A 72 -20.27 -1.30 1.51
CA GLY A 72 -21.48 -0.48 1.42
C GLY A 72 -21.19 1.04 1.51
N ARG A 73 -21.89 1.97 0.85
CA ARG A 73 -23.32 1.97 0.47
C ARG A 73 -24.16 1.25 1.53
N LEU A 74 -24.15 1.84 2.72
CA LEU A 74 -25.39 1.96 3.50
C LEU A 74 -26.22 3.07 2.87
#